data_AF-A0A2I0I691-F1
#
_entry.id   AF-A0A2I0I691-F1
#
_cell.length_a   1.000
_cell.length_b   1.000
_cell.length_c   1.000
_cell.angle_alpha   90.00
_cell.angle_beta   90.00
_cell.angle_gamma   90.00
#
_symmetry.space_group_name_H-M   'P 1'
#
loop_
_entity.id
_entity.type
_entity.pdbx_description
1 polymer ?
#
loop_
_entity_poly.entity_id
_entity_poly.type
_entity_poly.pdbx_seq_one_letter_code
_entity_poly.pdbx_strand_id
1 'polypeptide(L)'
;MNNRCRGEMRYVLTSWYWGKGIATKAMKLVAVSVFEERPELKRVEASVDGNNVGSQRVLAKAELTREGVLRKICVLKGRTRDMVMFSLVSTEPLQQ
;
A
#
# COMPACT_ATOMS: atom_id res chain seq x y z
N MET A 1 2.47 -17.20 -15.65
CA MET A 1 2.62 -15.72 -15.68
C MET A 1 3.72 -15.33 -14.69
N ASN A 2 4.67 -14.49 -15.10
CA ASN A 2 5.84 -14.11 -14.31
C ASN A 2 5.55 -12.80 -13.56
N ASN A 3 5.37 -12.84 -12.23
CA ASN A 3 5.02 -11.67 -11.41
C ASN A 3 6.23 -10.85 -10.95
N ARG A 4 7.40 -11.00 -11.59
CA ARG A 4 8.64 -10.30 -11.21
C ARG A 4 8.59 -8.77 -11.39
N CYS A 5 7.57 -8.22 -12.04
CA CYS A 5 7.41 -6.77 -12.22
C CYS A 5 6.68 -6.07 -11.06
N ARG A 6 6.29 -6.78 -10.00
CA ARG A 6 5.44 -6.26 -8.93
C ARG A 6 5.96 -6.57 -7.53
N GLY A 7 5.99 -5.55 -6.67
CA GLY A 7 6.28 -5.68 -5.23
C GLY A 7 5.06 -5.40 -4.36
N GLU A 8 4.96 -6.06 -3.20
CA GLU A 8 3.96 -5.75 -2.17
C GLU A 8 4.60 -4.99 -1.01
N MET A 9 4.00 -3.88 -0.60
CA MET A 9 4.43 -3.08 0.54
C MET A 9 3.51 -3.28 1.74
N ARG A 10 4.11 -3.42 2.93
CA ARG A 10 3.38 -3.57 4.20
C ARG A 10 4.07 -2.76 5.28
N TYR A 11 3.29 -2.27 6.25
CA TYR A 11 3.82 -1.61 7.44
C TYR A 11 3.01 -2.01 8.67
N VAL A 12 3.65 -1.91 9.83
CA VAL A 12 3.01 -2.01 11.14
C VAL A 12 3.52 -0.85 11.98
N LEU A 13 2.61 -0.20 12.70
CA LEU A 13 2.95 0.90 13.59
C LEU A 13 2.20 0.71 14.91
N THR A 14 2.89 0.87 16.03
CA THR A 14 2.24 0.78 17.34
C THR A 14 1.24 1.92 17.53
N SER A 15 0.18 1.69 18.29
CA SER A 15 -0.93 2.64 18.43
C SER A 15 -0.52 4.00 18.99
N TRP A 16 0.56 4.05 19.78
CA TRP A 16 1.10 5.29 20.37
C TRP A 16 1.61 6.29 19.33
N TYR A 17 1.85 5.84 18.10
CA TYR A 17 2.36 6.64 17.00
C TYR A 17 1.34 6.86 15.87
N TRP A 18 0.11 6.37 16.01
CA TRP A 18 -0.94 6.63 15.03
C TRP A 18 -1.29 8.11 14.95
N GLY A 19 -1.76 8.54 13.76
CA GLY A 19 -2.16 9.94 13.52
C GLY A 19 -1.01 10.94 13.38
N LYS A 20 0.25 10.53 13.63
CA LYS A 20 1.43 11.42 13.58
C LYS A 20 2.10 11.51 12.20
N GLY A 21 1.48 10.97 11.15
CA GLY A 21 2.04 10.99 9.78
C GLY A 21 3.23 10.05 9.52
N ILE A 22 3.72 9.32 10.53
CA ILE A 22 4.91 8.45 10.43
C ILE A 22 4.74 7.37 9.35
N ALA A 23 3.62 6.65 9.37
CA ALA A 23 3.35 5.60 8.39
C ALA A 23 3.24 6.16 6.96
N THR A 24 2.63 7.34 6.79
CA THR A 24 2.55 8.01 5.49
C THR A 24 3.93 8.36 4.96
N LYS A 25 4.79 8.96 5.80
CA LYS A 25 6.16 9.30 5.41
C LYS A 25 6.97 8.05 5.04
N ALA A 26 6.86 6.99 5.82
CA ALA A 26 7.52 5.72 5.53
C ALA A 26 7.06 5.11 4.20
N MET A 27 5.74 5.05 3.97
CA MET A 27 5.18 4.51 2.72
C MET A 27 5.61 5.32 1.50
N LYS A 28 5.61 6.66 1.58
CA LYS A 28 6.05 7.52 0.48
C LYS A 28 7.54 7.29 0.17
N LEU A 29 8.40 7.22 1.19
CA LEU A 29 9.83 6.98 1.02
C LEU A 29 10.11 5.62 0.34
N VAL A 30 9.47 4.55 0.81
CA VAL A 30 9.64 3.22 0.23
C VAL A 30 9.13 3.17 -1.21
N ALA A 31 7.98 3.79 -1.49
CA ALA A 31 7.41 3.81 -2.84
C ALA A 31 8.30 4.54 -3.86
N VAL A 32 9.03 5.58 -3.45
CA VAL A 32 10.05 6.26 -4.29
C VAL A 32 11.26 5.36 -4.47
N SER A 33 11.89 4.92 -3.36
CA SER A 33 13.21 4.30 -3.42
C SER A 33 13.18 2.94 -4.10
N VAL A 34 12.07 2.20 -3.98
CA VAL A 34 11.96 0.85 -4.53
C VAL A 34 12.09 0.80 -6.05
N PHE A 35 11.63 1.81 -6.79
CA PHE A 35 11.77 1.84 -8.25
C PHE A 35 13.18 2.22 -8.69
N GLU A 36 13.89 3.02 -7.88
CA GLU A 36 15.29 3.35 -8.10
C GLU A 36 16.19 2.13 -7.81
N GLU A 37 15.94 1.45 -6.69
CA GLU A 37 16.72 0.29 -6.25
C GLU A 37 16.40 -0.99 -7.05
N ARG A 38 15.15 -1.13 -7.53
CA ARG A 38 14.65 -2.32 -8.25
C ARG A 38 13.96 -1.91 -9.56
N PRO A 39 14.71 -1.52 -10.61
CA PRO A 39 14.14 -1.04 -11.87
C PRO A 39 13.27 -2.06 -12.62
N GLU A 40 13.40 -3.35 -12.29
CA GLU A 40 12.54 -4.41 -12.81
C GLU A 40 11.09 -4.32 -12.29
N LEU A 41 10.88 -3.69 -11.14
CA LEU A 41 9.56 -3.42 -10.60
C LEU A 41 8.93 -2.26 -11.36
N LYS A 42 7.74 -2.51 -11.91
CA LYS A 42 6.89 -1.50 -12.59
C LYS A 42 5.70 -1.09 -11.76
N ARG A 43 5.47 -1.82 -10.66
CA ARG A 43 4.33 -1.63 -9.77
C ARG A 43 4.72 -1.98 -8.34
N VAL A 44 4.28 -1.15 -7.41
CA VAL A 44 4.16 -1.54 -6.00
C VAL A 44 2.72 -1.45 -5.57
N GLU A 45 2.30 -2.38 -4.72
CA GLU A 45 0.92 -2.45 -4.25
C GLU A 45 0.82 -2.68 -2.75
N ALA A 46 -0.31 -2.30 -2.19
CA ALA A 46 -0.66 -2.56 -0.81
C ALA A 46 -2.16 -2.84 -0.72
N SER A 47 -2.53 -3.84 0.09
CA SER A 47 -3.93 -4.13 0.38
C SER A 47 -4.19 -3.98 1.88
N VAL A 48 -5.33 -3.40 2.21
CA VAL A 48 -5.73 -3.12 3.60
C VAL A 48 -7.16 -3.60 3.86
N ASP A 49 -7.46 -4.03 5.09
CA ASP A 49 -8.82 -4.40 5.47
C ASP A 49 -9.79 -3.26 5.11
N GLY A 50 -10.90 -3.59 4.45
CA GLY A 50 -11.92 -2.63 4.06
C GLY A 50 -12.48 -1.79 5.21
N ASN A 51 -12.40 -2.29 6.44
CA ASN A 51 -12.83 -1.57 7.64
C ASN A 51 -11.73 -0.70 8.26
N ASN A 52 -10.48 -0.82 7.81
CA ASN A 52 -9.35 -0.05 8.31
C ASN A 52 -9.20 1.27 7.53
N VAL A 53 -10.09 2.22 7.82
CA VAL A 53 -10.09 3.56 7.21
C VAL A 53 -8.78 4.31 7.47
N GLY A 54 -8.16 4.13 8.63
CA GLY A 54 -6.88 4.76 8.97
C GLY A 54 -5.77 4.38 8.00
N SER A 55 -5.59 3.08 7.75
CA SER A 55 -4.58 2.60 6.81
C SER A 55 -4.91 2.93 5.36
N GLN A 56 -6.19 2.94 4.96
CA GLN A 56 -6.60 3.43 3.63
C GLN A 56 -6.20 4.89 3.43
N ARG A 57 -6.39 5.75 4.43
CA ARG A 57 -5.95 7.16 4.38
C ARG A 57 -4.43 7.30 4.33
N VAL A 58 -3.68 6.42 4.98
CA VAL A 58 -2.22 6.41 4.89
C VAL A 58 -1.77 6.15 3.46
N LEU A 59 -2.33 5.13 2.79
CA LEU A 59 -1.96 4.78 1.42
C LEU A 59 -2.34 5.88 0.42
N ALA A 60 -3.53 6.46 0.55
CA ALA A 60 -3.95 7.59 -0.27
C ALA A 60 -3.04 8.83 -0.10
N LYS A 61 -2.65 9.16 1.15
CA LYS A 61 -1.71 10.26 1.44
C LYS A 61 -0.27 9.95 1.04
N ALA A 62 0.08 8.68 0.86
CA ALA A 62 1.35 8.25 0.28
C ALA A 62 1.30 8.17 -1.25
N GLU A 63 0.23 8.70 -1.85
CA GLU A 63 0.06 8.88 -3.31
C GLU A 63 -0.15 7.57 -4.07
N LEU A 64 -0.53 6.49 -3.37
CA LEU A 64 -1.00 5.29 -4.05
C LEU A 64 -2.44 5.49 -4.52
N THR A 65 -2.70 5.12 -5.77
CA THR A 65 -4.01 5.09 -6.40
C THR A 65 -4.85 3.93 -5.85
N ARG A 66 -6.10 4.21 -5.47
CA ARG A 66 -7.08 3.17 -5.09
C ARG A 66 -7.62 2.49 -6.35
N GLU A 67 -7.41 1.19 -6.49
CA GLU A 67 -7.83 0.46 -7.68
C GLU A 67 -9.15 -0.29 -7.51
N GLY A 68 -9.46 -0.76 -6.31
CA GLY A 68 -10.69 -1.52 -6.11
C GLY A 68 -10.80 -2.26 -4.79
N VAL A 69 -11.86 -3.06 -4.68
CA VAL A 69 -12.15 -3.91 -3.53
C VAL A 69 -12.05 -5.36 -3.95
N LEU A 70 -11.14 -6.09 -3.32
CA LEU A 70 -11.02 -7.53 -3.41
C LEU A 70 -12.01 -8.16 -2.43
N ARG A 71 -13.14 -8.65 -2.95
CA ARG A 71 -14.22 -9.20 -2.13
C ARG A 71 -13.83 -10.57 -1.56
N LYS A 72 -14.01 -10.73 -0.25
CA LYS A 72 -13.85 -11.99 0.49
C LYS A 72 -12.53 -12.72 0.20
N ILE A 73 -11.45 -11.97 -0.02
CA ILE A 73 -10.19 -12.50 -0.55
C ILE A 73 -9.31 -13.16 0.53
N CYS A 74 -9.52 -12.85 1.81
CA CYS A 74 -8.73 -13.40 2.90
C CYS A 74 -9.55 -13.67 4.16
N VAL A 75 -9.00 -14.49 5.06
CA VAL A 75 -9.54 -14.71 6.41
C VAL A 75 -8.66 -13.97 7.41
N LEU A 76 -9.21 -12.98 8.09
CA LEU A 76 -8.54 -12.23 9.15
C LEU A 76 -9.32 -12.39 10.46
N LYS A 77 -8.66 -12.92 11.50
CA LYS A 77 -9.27 -13.19 12.82
C LYS A 77 -10.55 -14.03 12.70
N GLY A 78 -10.50 -15.12 11.93
CA GLY A 78 -11.61 -16.07 11.76
C GLY A 78 -12.79 -15.57 10.92
N ARG A 79 -12.68 -14.39 10.30
CA ARG A 79 -13.73 -13.84 9.42
C ARG A 79 -13.18 -13.59 8.03
N THR A 80 -13.95 -13.94 7.01
CA THR A 80 -13.64 -13.56 5.64
C THR A 80 -13.76 -12.05 5.48
N ARG A 81 -12.77 -11.41 4.87
CA ARG A 81 -12.67 -9.95 4.74
C ARG A 81 -12.53 -9.52 3.30
N ASP A 82 -13.09 -8.34 3.04
CA ASP A 82 -12.80 -7.55 1.86
C ASP A 82 -11.51 -6.76 2.11
N MET A 83 -10.68 -6.65 1.07
CA MET A 83 -9.46 -5.86 1.10
C MET A 83 -9.55 -4.75 0.05
N VAL A 84 -9.12 -3.54 0.39
CA VAL A 84 -9.02 -2.43 -0.56
C VAL A 84 -7.61 -2.43 -1.12
N MET A 85 -7.50 -2.52 -2.45
CA MET A 85 -6.23 -2.53 -3.17
C MET A 85 -5.82 -1.11 -3.55
N PHE A 86 -4.56 -0.80 -3.32
CA PHE A 86 -3.88 0.42 -3.73
C PHE A 86 -2.59 0.08 -4.46
N SER A 87 -2.16 0.96 -5.34
CA SER A 87 -0.89 0.81 -6.03
C SER A 87 -0.28 2.12 -6.48
N LEU A 88 1.01 2.06 -6.77
CA LEU A 88 1.75 3.07 -7.51
C LEU A 88 2.47 2.36 -8.65
N VAL A 89 2.46 2.96 -9.85
CA VAL A 89 3.26 2.47 -10.98
C VAL A 89 4.46 3.38 -11.23
N SER A 90 5.55 2.82 -11.74
CA SER A 90 6.84 3.53 -11.86
C SER A 90 6.80 4.74 -12.80
N THR A 91 5.74 4.89 -13.60
CA THR A 91 5.54 6.02 -14.52
C THR A 91 4.67 7.12 -13.95
N GLU A 92 4.08 6.94 -12.76
CA GLU A 92 3.28 7.97 -12.10
C GLU A 92 4.21 9.00 -11.42
N PRO A 93 3.98 10.31 -11.65
CA PRO A 93 4.73 11.34 -10.97
C PRO A 93 4.29 11.40 -9.50
N LEU A 94 5.24 11.23 -8.59
CA LEU A 94 5.03 11.52 -7.16
C LEU A 94 5.11 13.04 -6.97
N GLN A 95 4.05 13.63 -6.41
CA GLN A 95 4.05 15.05 -6.07
C GLN A 95 4.83 15.20 -4.76
N GLN A 96 5.86 16.06 -4.70
CA GLN A 96 6.65 16.18 -3.46
C GLN A 96 5.87 16.87 -2.34
#